data_AF-A0A952SMN6-F1
#
_entry.id   AF-A0A952SMN6-F1
#
_cell.length_a   1.000
_cell.length_b   1.000
_cell.length_c   1.000
_cell.angle_alpha   90.00
_cell.angle_beta   90.00
_cell.angle_gamma   90.00
#
_symmetry.space_group_name_H-M   'P 1'
#
loop_
_entity.id
_entity.type
_entity.pdbx_description
1 polymer ?
#
loop_
_entity_poly.entity_id
_entity_poly.type
_entity_poly.pdbx_seq_one_letter_code
_entity_poly.pdbx_strand_id
1 'polypeptide(L)'
;MSGHEVDRDVLLGRVIEGRASATDWRTLREIASHEPQVWAEIEELESMNAALRLSCNDAAACAKCVDIDAESGGRMVGHASVRLGAARMWGGWLAAAAVLLAWSLGMPLSGDGHSAQGAFGANFVKIDTPDDALRTYVDRGREAGTVIGLIPETHVIETRTLPDGSGIEVIFVRQIVERQQLRDMFRMIEDEAGNLVPIPAPRVRHAGMAY
;
A
#
# COMPACT_ATOMS: atom_id res chain seq x y z
N MET A 1 36.59 -13.16 8.21
CA MET A 1 36.66 -11.83 7.57
C MET A 1 36.40 -12.02 6.08
N SER A 2 35.12 -12.05 5.72
CA SER A 2 34.61 -12.29 4.36
C SER A 2 34.45 -10.94 3.66
N GLY A 3 35.58 -10.35 3.25
CA GLY A 3 35.58 -9.17 2.40
C GLY A 3 35.53 -9.62 0.95
N HIS A 4 34.58 -9.10 0.17
CA HIS A 4 34.38 -9.33 -1.27
C HIS A 4 33.53 -10.53 -1.72
N GLU A 5 32.51 -10.92 -0.96
CA GLU A 5 31.29 -11.36 -1.65
C GLU A 5 30.56 -10.09 -2.04
N VAL A 6 30.84 -9.57 -3.25
CA VAL A 6 29.93 -8.59 -3.85
C VAL A 6 28.59 -9.29 -3.88
N ASP A 7 27.67 -8.75 -3.08
CA ASP A 7 26.36 -9.33 -2.85
C ASP A 7 25.73 -9.68 -4.21
N ARG A 8 25.61 -10.98 -4.47
CA ARG A 8 25.12 -11.55 -5.73
C ARG A 8 23.80 -10.88 -6.13
N ASP A 9 22.96 -10.60 -5.16
CA ASP A 9 21.66 -9.96 -5.33
C ASP A 9 21.80 -8.54 -5.88
N VAL A 10 22.83 -7.80 -5.47
CA VAL A 10 23.14 -6.46 -5.98
C VAL A 10 23.62 -6.53 -7.43
N LEU A 11 24.42 -7.53 -7.81
CA LEU A 11 24.84 -7.75 -9.19
C LEU A 11 23.66 -8.10 -10.09
N LEU A 12 22.82 -9.05 -9.66
CA LEU A 12 21.60 -9.44 -10.35
C LEU A 12 20.67 -8.25 -10.56
N GLY A 13 20.39 -7.48 -9.49
CA GLY A 13 19.56 -6.28 -9.56
C GLY A 13 20.06 -5.27 -10.60
N ARG A 14 21.38 -5.00 -10.65
CA ARG A 14 21.95 -4.10 -11.67
C ARG A 14 21.81 -4.62 -13.09
N VAL A 15 21.93 -5.94 -13.30
CA VAL A 15 21.76 -6.56 -14.62
C VAL A 15 20.32 -6.41 -15.10
N ILE A 16 19.35 -6.76 -14.27
CA ILE A 16 17.91 -6.70 -14.58
C ILE A 16 17.45 -5.26 -14.86
N GLU A 17 18.03 -4.29 -14.16
CA GLU A 17 17.74 -2.87 -14.37
C GLU A 17 18.48 -2.26 -15.59
N GLY A 18 19.35 -3.02 -16.26
CA GLY A 18 20.16 -2.53 -17.37
C GLY A 18 21.28 -1.55 -16.96
N ARG A 19 21.69 -1.58 -15.69
CA ARG A 19 22.74 -0.72 -15.11
C ARG A 19 24.08 -1.43 -14.90
N ALA A 20 24.17 -2.71 -15.26
CA ALA A 20 25.38 -3.49 -15.11
C ALA A 20 26.51 -2.99 -16.03
N SER A 21 27.68 -2.75 -15.43
CA SER A 21 28.90 -2.40 -16.13
C SER A 21 29.55 -3.64 -16.78
N ALA A 22 30.55 -3.42 -17.64
CA ALA A 22 31.33 -4.52 -18.22
C ALA A 22 32.08 -5.36 -17.17
N THR A 23 32.38 -4.77 -16.00
CA THR A 23 32.98 -5.50 -14.88
C THR A 23 31.94 -6.38 -14.18
N ASP A 24 30.74 -5.85 -13.94
CA ASP A 24 29.62 -6.63 -13.33
C ASP A 24 29.29 -7.86 -14.19
N TRP A 25 29.21 -7.70 -15.51
CA TRP A 25 29.01 -8.82 -16.45
C TRP A 25 30.11 -9.87 -16.41
N ARG A 26 31.36 -9.46 -16.14
CA ARG A 26 32.48 -10.40 -16.03
C ARG A 26 32.39 -11.19 -14.72
N THR A 27 32.13 -10.50 -13.61
CA THR A 27 31.92 -11.12 -12.30
C THR A 27 30.74 -12.09 -12.34
N LEU A 28 29.62 -11.70 -12.96
CA LEU A 28 28.46 -12.56 -13.11
C LEU A 28 28.78 -13.83 -13.92
N ARG A 29 29.55 -13.71 -15.01
CA ARG A 29 29.99 -14.90 -15.79
C ARG A 29 30.92 -15.81 -14.99
N GLU A 30 31.77 -15.25 -14.15
CA GLU A 30 32.64 -16.02 -13.25
C GLU A 30 31.80 -16.80 -12.25
N ILE A 31 30.84 -16.15 -11.58
CA ILE A 31 29.87 -16.82 -10.69
C ILE A 31 29.10 -17.91 -11.45
N ALA A 32 28.56 -17.58 -12.62
CA ALA A 32 27.75 -18.52 -13.41
C ALA A 32 28.56 -19.70 -13.99
N SER A 33 29.89 -19.59 -14.07
CA SER A 33 30.75 -20.71 -14.43
C SER A 33 30.80 -21.79 -13.35
N HIS A 34 30.59 -21.40 -12.09
CA HIS A 34 30.47 -22.30 -10.95
C HIS A 34 29.01 -22.65 -10.65
N GLU A 35 28.07 -21.73 -10.91
CA GLU A 35 26.65 -21.86 -10.62
C GLU A 35 25.78 -21.53 -11.86
N PRO A 36 25.55 -22.50 -12.76
CA PRO A 36 24.75 -22.26 -13.98
C PRO A 36 23.31 -21.82 -13.72
N GLN A 37 22.76 -22.13 -12.54
CA GLN A 37 21.39 -21.75 -12.11
C GLN A 37 21.15 -20.24 -12.09
N VAL A 38 22.22 -19.43 -11.97
CA VAL A 38 22.17 -17.96 -12.00
C VAL A 38 21.53 -17.44 -13.29
N TRP A 39 21.72 -18.13 -14.43
CA TRP A 39 21.08 -17.73 -15.68
C TRP A 39 19.57 -17.92 -15.68
N ALA A 40 19.09 -19.00 -15.07
CA ALA A 40 17.66 -19.25 -14.91
C ALA A 40 17.01 -18.21 -13.97
N GLU A 41 17.69 -17.84 -12.89
CA GLU A 41 17.23 -16.78 -11.99
C GLU A 41 17.14 -15.41 -12.69
N ILE A 42 18.10 -15.07 -13.57
CA ILE A 42 18.03 -13.83 -14.36
C ILE A 42 16.81 -13.84 -15.28
N GLU A 43 16.56 -14.95 -15.97
CA GLU A 43 15.40 -15.09 -16.86
C GLU A 43 14.07 -14.96 -16.08
N GLU A 44 13.97 -15.60 -14.91
CA GLU A 44 12.81 -15.50 -14.03
C GLU A 44 12.60 -14.06 -13.56
N LEU A 45 13.66 -13.39 -13.10
CA LEU A 45 13.59 -12.01 -12.64
C LEU A 45 13.28 -11.02 -13.77
N GLU A 46 13.79 -11.24 -14.99
CA GLU A 46 13.43 -10.45 -16.17
C GLU A 46 11.94 -10.61 -16.52
N SER A 47 11.41 -11.85 -16.46
CA SER A 47 9.99 -12.15 -16.64
C SER A 47 9.12 -11.43 -15.59
N MET A 48 9.50 -11.51 -14.31
CA MET A 48 8.80 -10.80 -13.22
C MET A 48 8.82 -9.28 -13.40
N ASN A 49 9.96 -8.70 -13.78
CA ASN A 49 10.10 -7.27 -14.05
C ASN A 49 9.24 -6.84 -15.25
N ALA A 50 9.17 -7.65 -16.31
CA ALA A 50 8.29 -7.40 -17.45
C ALA A 50 6.81 -7.40 -17.06
N ALA A 51 6.37 -8.37 -16.25
CA ALA A 51 5.01 -8.44 -15.73
C ALA A 51 4.66 -7.22 -14.85
N LEU A 52 5.56 -6.82 -13.96
CA LEU A 52 5.39 -5.63 -13.11
C LEU A 52 5.27 -4.35 -13.95
N ARG A 53 6.12 -4.18 -14.97
CA ARG A 53 6.08 -3.03 -15.89
C ARG A 53 4.75 -2.96 -16.64
N LEU A 54 4.23 -4.10 -17.09
CA LEU A 54 2.92 -4.17 -17.74
C LEU A 54 1.81 -3.72 -16.77
N SER A 55 1.76 -4.26 -15.55
CA SER A 55 0.77 -3.89 -14.55
C SER A 55 0.84 -2.40 -14.14
N CYS A 56 2.04 -1.84 -13.99
CA CYS A 56 2.22 -0.41 -13.74
C CYS A 56 1.72 0.46 -14.90
N ASN A 57 1.94 0.03 -16.15
CA ASN A 57 1.43 0.74 -17.31
C ASN A 57 -0.09 0.70 -17.39
N ASP A 58 -0.72 -0.43 -17.08
CA ASP A 58 -2.18 -0.57 -17.03
C ASP A 58 -2.78 0.34 -15.95
N ALA A 59 -2.18 0.35 -14.75
CA ALA A 59 -2.59 1.25 -13.67
C ALA A 59 -2.42 2.73 -14.06
N ALA A 60 -1.32 3.08 -14.73
CA ALA A 60 -1.09 4.43 -15.24
C ALA A 60 -2.07 4.81 -16.36
N ALA A 61 -2.50 3.86 -17.19
CA ALA A 61 -3.53 4.08 -18.21
C ALA A 61 -4.90 4.40 -17.57
N CYS A 62 -5.29 3.64 -16.54
CA CYS A 62 -6.51 3.94 -15.77
C CYS A 62 -6.47 5.35 -15.16
N ALA A 63 -5.33 5.75 -14.58
CA ALA A 63 -5.16 7.08 -14.01
C ALA A 63 -5.29 8.21 -15.06
N LYS A 64 -4.88 7.96 -16.31
CA LYS A 64 -5.04 8.92 -17.42
C LYS A 64 -6.48 9.07 -17.90
N CYS A 65 -7.33 8.07 -17.69
CA CYS A 65 -8.75 8.10 -18.09
C CYS A 65 -9.64 8.80 -17.06
N VAL A 66 -9.14 9.10 -15.85
CA VAL A 66 -9.87 9.88 -14.86
C VAL A 66 -9.73 11.36 -15.20
N ASP A 67 -10.62 11.85 -16.07
CA ASP A 67 -10.84 13.28 -16.22
C ASP A 67 -11.48 13.81 -14.93
N ILE A 68 -10.74 14.65 -14.21
CA ILE A 68 -11.30 15.40 -13.09
C ILE A 68 -12.07 16.54 -13.72
N ASP A 69 -13.41 16.43 -13.74
CA ASP A 69 -14.31 17.50 -14.16
C ASP A 69 -14.00 18.78 -13.38
N ALA A 70 -13.20 19.66 -14.02
CA ALA A 70 -12.82 20.95 -13.48
C ALA A 70 -14.04 21.89 -13.34
N GLU A 71 -15.16 21.55 -13.98
CA GLU A 71 -16.37 22.35 -14.03
C GLU A 71 -17.33 22.14 -12.84
N SER A 72 -17.08 21.14 -12.00
CA SER A 72 -17.88 20.92 -10.77
C SER A 72 -17.52 21.90 -9.64
N GLY A 73 -16.46 22.70 -9.80
CA GLY A 73 -16.08 23.80 -8.90
C GLY A 73 -16.73 25.11 -9.33
N GLY A 74 -17.98 25.33 -8.90
CA GLY A 74 -18.77 26.50 -9.25
C GLY A 74 -18.05 27.86 -9.10
N ARG A 75 -18.11 28.64 -10.18
CA ARG A 75 -18.22 30.12 -10.27
C ARG A 75 -17.95 30.92 -8.98
N MET A 76 -16.71 30.99 -8.47
CA MET A 76 -16.35 32.08 -7.53
C MET A 76 -14.85 32.36 -7.32
N VAL A 77 -13.96 32.28 -8.33
CA VAL A 77 -12.62 32.91 -8.19
C VAL A 77 -12.18 33.52 -9.52
N GLY A 78 -12.17 34.85 -9.59
CA GLY A 78 -11.70 35.61 -10.74
C GLY A 78 -10.17 35.60 -10.90
N HIS A 79 -9.73 35.59 -12.16
CA HIS A 79 -8.45 36.14 -12.66
C HIS A 79 -7.10 35.63 -12.11
N ALA A 80 -6.97 34.38 -11.66
CA ALA A 80 -5.66 33.81 -11.27
C ALA A 80 -5.25 32.53 -12.04
N SER A 81 -5.91 32.17 -13.15
CA SER A 81 -5.86 30.81 -13.70
C SER A 81 -4.97 30.58 -14.94
N VAL A 82 -4.21 31.55 -15.44
CA VAL A 82 -3.42 31.34 -16.69
C VAL A 82 -2.00 30.78 -16.46
N ARG A 83 -1.51 30.66 -15.22
CA ARG A 83 -0.13 30.18 -14.95
C ARG A 83 0.01 28.78 -14.31
N LEU A 84 -1.08 28.08 -14.05
CA LEU A 84 -1.06 26.75 -13.42
C LEU A 84 -0.93 25.56 -14.40
N GLY A 85 -0.90 25.80 -15.72
CA GLY A 85 -0.79 24.75 -16.74
C GLY A 85 0.55 24.00 -16.74
N ALA A 86 1.65 24.66 -16.35
CA ALA A 86 2.99 24.06 -16.38
C ALA A 86 3.32 23.24 -15.11
N ALA A 87 2.60 23.44 -14.00
CA ALA A 87 2.86 22.75 -12.73
C ALA A 87 2.23 21.34 -12.64
N ARG A 88 1.34 20.97 -13.56
CA ARG A 88 0.65 19.67 -13.55
C ARG A 88 1.55 18.49 -13.92
N MET A 89 2.64 18.72 -14.65
CA MET A 89 3.57 17.65 -15.04
C MET A 89 4.57 17.28 -13.93
N TRP A 90 4.69 18.09 -12.88
CA TRP A 90 5.61 17.88 -11.74
C TRP A 90 4.85 17.82 -10.39
N GLY A 91 3.53 17.77 -10.42
CA GLY A 91 2.68 18.16 -9.30
C GLY A 91 2.40 17.10 -8.23
N GLY A 92 2.74 15.82 -8.43
CA GLY A 92 2.38 14.77 -7.46
C GLY A 92 3.06 14.95 -6.10
N TRP A 93 4.38 15.14 -6.12
CA TRP A 93 5.20 15.32 -4.91
C TRP A 93 5.07 16.73 -4.33
N LEU A 94 4.92 17.76 -5.17
CA LEU A 94 4.68 19.13 -4.69
C LEU A 94 3.29 19.31 -4.07
N ALA A 95 2.25 18.64 -4.59
CA ALA A 95 0.94 18.65 -3.95
C ALA A 95 0.99 17.95 -2.59
N ALA A 96 1.65 16.79 -2.49
CA ALA A 96 1.84 16.11 -1.21
C ALA A 96 2.64 16.97 -0.22
N ALA A 97 3.74 17.59 -0.64
CA ALA A 97 4.54 18.47 0.18
C ALA A 97 3.78 19.74 0.60
N ALA A 98 2.97 20.32 -0.28
CA ALA A 98 2.15 21.49 0.02
C ALA A 98 1.03 21.15 1.02
N VAL A 99 0.41 19.97 0.92
CA VAL A 99 -0.57 19.49 1.91
C VAL A 99 0.11 19.26 3.26
N LEU A 100 1.30 18.65 3.27
CA LEU A 100 2.08 18.42 4.50
C LEU A 100 2.50 19.74 5.16
N LEU A 101 2.94 20.73 4.37
CA LEU A 101 3.30 22.07 4.84
C LEU A 101 2.08 22.85 5.35
N ALA A 102 0.96 22.78 4.63
CA ALA A 102 -0.28 23.42 5.08
C ALA A 102 -0.76 22.82 6.41
N TRP A 103 -0.60 21.50 6.59
CA TRP A 103 -0.94 20.81 7.82
C TRP A 103 0.05 21.11 8.97
N SER A 104 1.35 21.22 8.68
CA SER A 104 2.36 21.55 9.69
C SER A 104 2.28 23.02 10.16
N LEU A 105 1.86 23.92 9.28
CA LEU A 105 1.73 25.35 9.58
C LEU A 105 0.38 25.71 10.21
N GLY A 106 -0.52 24.73 10.38
CA GLY A 106 -1.82 24.92 11.04
C GLY A 106 -2.69 25.97 10.37
N MET A 107 -2.51 26.22 9.07
CA MET A 107 -3.26 27.28 8.37
C MET A 107 -4.73 26.86 8.20
N PRO A 108 -5.69 27.58 8.80
CA PRO A 108 -7.10 27.30 8.64
C PRO A 108 -7.53 27.68 7.22
N LEU A 109 -7.82 26.68 6.39
CA LEU A 109 -8.42 26.89 5.07
C LEU A 109 -9.93 27.17 5.22
N SER A 110 -10.30 28.31 5.80
CA SER A 110 -11.58 29.02 5.56
C SER A 110 -11.66 30.31 6.37
N GLY A 111 -12.14 31.37 5.71
CA GLY A 111 -12.37 32.70 6.27
C GLY A 111 -13.47 32.75 7.32
N ASP A 112 -13.50 33.90 7.99
CA ASP A 112 -14.45 34.37 9.01
C ASP A 112 -14.21 33.92 10.46
N GLY A 113 -13.11 34.42 11.01
CA GLY A 113 -13.20 35.42 12.10
C GLY A 113 -13.76 34.99 13.46
N HIS A 114 -13.86 33.69 13.76
CA HIS A 114 -14.14 33.18 15.10
C HIS A 114 -12.90 32.47 15.63
N SER A 115 -12.42 32.93 16.80
CA SER A 115 -11.26 32.42 17.53
C SER A 115 -11.13 30.89 17.42
N ALA A 116 -10.19 30.44 16.59
CA ALA A 116 -9.87 29.05 16.39
C ALA A 116 -9.11 28.48 17.60
N GLN A 117 -9.83 28.21 18.69
CA GLN A 117 -9.51 27.05 19.51
C GLN A 117 -9.73 25.82 18.63
N GLY A 118 -8.65 25.08 18.39
CA GLY A 118 -8.52 24.06 17.35
C GLY A 118 -9.77 23.23 17.12
N ALA A 119 -10.39 23.44 15.94
CA ALA A 119 -11.46 22.62 15.42
C ALA A 119 -10.91 21.29 14.90
N PHE A 120 -10.29 20.51 15.78
CA PHE A 120 -10.47 19.08 15.65
C PHE A 120 -11.95 18.84 15.98
N GLY A 121 -12.71 18.25 15.05
CA GLY A 121 -14.12 17.93 15.31
C GLY A 121 -14.26 17.21 16.65
N ALA A 122 -15.43 17.29 17.29
CA ALA A 122 -15.71 16.80 18.65
C ALA A 122 -15.35 15.32 18.96
N ASN A 123 -14.77 14.60 17.99
CA ASN A 123 -14.34 13.21 18.05
C ASN A 123 -12.83 13.03 17.85
N PHE A 124 -11.99 14.01 18.17
CA PHE A 124 -10.54 13.80 18.18
C PHE A 124 -10.15 12.92 19.37
N VAL A 125 -9.76 11.70 19.09
CA VAL A 125 -9.23 10.79 20.10
C VAL A 125 -7.72 10.95 20.09
N LYS A 126 -7.17 11.42 21.20
CA LYS A 126 -5.72 11.48 21.40
C LYS A 126 -5.21 10.04 21.50
N ILE A 127 -4.29 9.67 20.62
CA ILE A 127 -3.65 8.35 20.59
C ILE A 127 -2.24 8.53 21.14
N ASP A 128 -2.01 8.05 22.37
CA ASP A 128 -0.71 8.14 23.04
C ASP A 128 0.13 6.87 22.87
N THR A 129 -0.52 5.72 22.66
CA THR A 129 0.14 4.42 22.47
C THR A 129 -0.43 3.64 21.28
N PRO A 130 0.32 2.66 20.72
CA PRO A 130 -0.22 1.76 19.70
C PRO A 130 -1.46 0.97 20.18
N ASP A 131 -1.50 0.59 21.46
CA ASP A 131 -2.64 -0.09 22.06
C ASP A 131 -3.89 0.81 22.10
N ASP A 132 -3.73 2.11 22.34
CA ASP A 132 -4.82 3.07 22.27
C ASP A 132 -5.37 3.23 20.84
N ALA A 133 -4.49 3.18 19.84
CA ALA A 133 -4.90 3.21 18.43
C ALA A 133 -5.77 1.99 18.09
N LEU A 134 -5.32 0.80 18.48
CA LEU A 134 -6.05 -0.44 18.26
C LEU A 134 -7.39 -0.45 18.99
N ARG A 135 -7.42 -0.04 20.26
CA ARG A 135 -8.65 0.05 21.05
C ARG A 135 -9.65 1.01 20.40
N THR A 136 -9.18 2.19 20.01
CA THR A 136 -10.01 3.19 19.33
C THR A 136 -10.58 2.64 18.02
N TYR A 137 -9.78 1.91 17.24
CA TYR A 137 -10.23 1.27 16.01
C TYR A 137 -11.33 0.22 16.28
N VAL A 138 -11.11 -0.68 17.24
CA VAL A 138 -12.08 -1.72 17.59
C VAL A 138 -13.38 -1.13 18.12
N ASP A 139 -13.30 -0.11 18.96
CA ASP A 139 -14.48 0.52 19.56
C ASP A 139 -15.30 1.25 18.50
N ARG A 140 -14.66 2.06 17.63
CA ARG A 140 -15.35 2.72 16.51
C ARG A 140 -15.91 1.74 15.50
N GLY A 141 -15.15 0.69 15.19
CA GLY A 141 -15.61 -0.37 14.30
C GLY A 141 -16.83 -1.11 14.85
N ARG A 142 -16.87 -1.33 16.17
CA ARG A 142 -18.01 -1.96 16.87
C ARG A 142 -19.23 -1.04 16.85
N GLU A 143 -19.05 0.25 17.13
CA GLU A 143 -20.10 1.27 17.01
C GLU A 143 -20.68 1.32 15.59
N ALA A 144 -19.82 1.22 14.57
CA ALA A 144 -20.21 1.19 13.16
C ALA A 144 -20.78 -0.17 12.70
N GLY A 145 -20.75 -1.20 13.54
CA GLY A 145 -21.17 -2.57 13.18
C GLY A 145 -20.27 -3.28 12.17
N THR A 146 -19.08 -2.74 11.91
CA THR A 146 -18.07 -3.31 10.99
C THR A 146 -17.10 -4.23 11.71
N VAL A 147 -16.81 -4.00 12.99
CA VAL A 147 -15.97 -4.88 13.82
C VAL A 147 -16.86 -5.69 14.76
N ILE A 148 -16.70 -7.01 14.75
CA ILE A 148 -17.36 -7.91 15.70
C ILE A 148 -16.61 -7.89 17.04
N GLY A 149 -15.27 -7.96 16.99
CA GLY A 149 -14.42 -7.87 18.17
C GLY A 149 -13.00 -8.35 17.94
N LEU A 150 -12.25 -8.49 19.04
CA LEU A 150 -10.93 -9.10 19.08
C LEU A 150 -11.07 -10.57 19.47
N ILE A 151 -10.29 -11.46 18.84
CA ILE A 151 -10.15 -12.83 19.32
C ILE A 151 -9.21 -12.78 20.54
N PRO A 152 -9.66 -13.22 21.74
CA PRO A 152 -8.90 -13.08 22.97
C PRO A 152 -7.64 -13.95 23.02
N GLU A 153 -7.55 -14.97 22.17
CA GLU A 153 -6.40 -15.85 22.08
C GLU A 153 -5.27 -15.22 21.26
N THR A 154 -4.35 -14.56 21.93
CA THR A 154 -3.08 -14.11 21.33
C THR A 154 -2.23 -15.31 20.93
N HIS A 155 -1.90 -15.38 19.64
CA HIS A 155 -0.98 -16.38 19.12
C HIS A 155 0.44 -15.84 19.17
N VAL A 156 1.29 -16.45 19.99
CA VAL A 156 2.72 -16.16 20.02
C VAL A 156 3.37 -16.79 18.78
N ILE A 157 4.00 -15.96 17.95
CA ILE A 157 4.76 -16.41 16.78
C ILE A 157 6.15 -16.88 17.22
N GLU A 158 6.82 -16.05 17.99
CA GLU A 158 8.23 -16.23 18.30
C GLU A 158 8.55 -15.64 19.67
N THR A 159 9.46 -16.31 20.36
CA THR A 159 10.03 -15.85 21.62
C THR A 159 11.54 -15.91 21.49
N ARG A 160 12.23 -14.78 21.68
CA ARG A 160 13.69 -14.72 21.61
C ARG A 160 14.27 -14.02 22.83
N THR A 161 15.36 -14.56 23.37
CA THR A 161 16.12 -13.89 24.42
C THR A 161 16.94 -12.76 23.80
N LEU A 162 16.95 -11.60 24.45
CA LEU A 162 17.77 -10.49 23.99
C LEU A 162 19.26 -10.83 24.09
N PRO A 163 20.12 -10.35 23.17
CA PRO A 163 21.54 -10.70 23.14
C PRO A 163 22.33 -10.33 24.40
N ASP A 164 21.85 -9.34 25.15
CA ASP A 164 22.42 -8.85 26.39
C ASP A 164 21.93 -9.63 27.64
N GLY A 165 21.04 -10.60 27.46
CA GLY A 165 20.41 -11.36 28.54
C GLY A 165 19.46 -10.54 29.41
N SER A 166 19.12 -9.31 29.01
CA SER A 166 18.28 -8.40 29.80
C SER A 166 16.80 -8.80 29.83
N GLY A 167 16.37 -9.67 28.92
CA GLY A 167 14.98 -10.09 28.86
C GLY A 167 14.64 -10.99 27.69
N ILE A 168 13.32 -11.13 27.51
CA ILE A 168 12.70 -11.94 26.48
C ILE A 168 11.81 -11.03 25.64
N GLU A 169 12.03 -11.06 24.32
CA GLU A 169 11.14 -10.45 23.35
C GLU A 169 10.12 -11.48 22.88
N VAL A 170 8.84 -11.12 22.92
CA VAL A 170 7.73 -11.98 22.52
C VAL A 170 7.02 -11.31 21.35
N ILE A 171 7.00 -11.98 20.20
CA ILE A 171 6.28 -11.55 19.00
C ILE A 171 4.96 -12.32 18.97
N PHE A 172 3.84 -11.60 18.91
CA PHE A 172 2.51 -12.21 18.86
C PHE A 172 1.62 -11.53 17.82
N VAL A 173 0.59 -12.25 17.38
CA VAL A 173 -0.47 -11.74 16.50
C VAL A 173 -1.74 -11.50 17.33
N ARG A 174 -2.39 -10.36 17.08
CA ARG A 174 -3.77 -10.11 17.50
C ARG A 174 -4.66 -10.18 16.28
N GLN A 175 -5.72 -10.97 16.37
CA GLN A 175 -6.69 -11.11 15.28
C GLN A 175 -7.94 -10.27 15.59
N ILE A 176 -8.34 -9.47 14.61
CA ILE A 176 -9.56 -8.67 14.62
C ILE A 176 -10.57 -9.36 13.72
N VAL A 177 -11.80 -9.51 14.18
CA VAL A 177 -12.88 -10.09 13.39
C VAL A 177 -13.77 -8.95 12.90
N GLU A 178 -13.83 -8.81 11.58
CA GLU A 178 -14.66 -7.81 10.90
C GLU A 178 -15.83 -8.48 10.19
N ARG A 179 -16.92 -7.72 10.09
CA ARG A 179 -18.12 -8.03 9.34
C ARG A 179 -18.19 -7.12 8.14
N GLN A 180 -18.09 -7.70 6.96
CA GLN A 180 -18.36 -7.01 5.72
C GLN A 180 -19.60 -7.59 5.05
N GLN A 181 -20.58 -6.74 4.76
CA GLN A 181 -21.73 -7.12 3.95
C GLN A 181 -21.41 -6.81 2.49
N LEU A 182 -21.19 -7.86 1.70
CA LEU A 182 -20.98 -7.72 0.27
C LEU A 182 -22.35 -7.77 -0.42
N ARG A 183 -22.68 -6.73 -1.20
CA ARG A 183 -23.92 -6.69 -1.98
C ARG A 183 -23.90 -7.74 -3.09
N ASP A 184 -22.75 -7.85 -3.76
CA ASP A 184 -22.51 -8.73 -4.88
C ASP A 184 -21.19 -9.48 -4.61
N MET A 185 -21.23 -10.80 -4.75
CA MET A 185 -20.04 -11.64 -4.76
C MET A 185 -19.80 -12.08 -6.19
N PHE A 186 -18.55 -12.05 -6.61
CA PHE A 186 -18.14 -12.57 -7.90
C PHE A 186 -17.17 -13.73 -7.66
N ARG A 187 -17.25 -14.75 -8.52
CA ARG A 187 -16.25 -15.80 -8.63
C ARG A 187 -15.47 -15.56 -9.91
N MET A 188 -14.15 -15.63 -9.83
CA MET A 188 -13.32 -15.64 -11.02
C MET A 188 -13.37 -17.05 -11.64
N ILE A 189 -13.70 -17.12 -12.93
CA ILE A 189 -13.57 -18.33 -13.74
C ILE A 189 -12.65 -18.06 -14.91
N GLU A 190 -11.98 -19.09 -15.40
CA GLU A 190 -11.22 -19.02 -16.63
C GLU A 190 -12.17 -19.29 -17.82
N ASP A 191 -12.13 -18.44 -18.83
CA ASP A 191 -12.87 -18.64 -20.08
C ASP A 191 -12.13 -19.59 -21.04
N GLU A 192 -12.74 -19.89 -22.19
CA GLU A 192 -12.15 -20.80 -23.19
C GLU A 192 -10.85 -20.25 -23.82
N ALA A 193 -10.57 -18.96 -23.67
CA ALA A 193 -9.35 -18.31 -24.14
C ALA A 193 -8.29 -18.16 -23.03
N GLY A 194 -8.54 -18.69 -21.83
CA GLY A 194 -7.62 -18.62 -20.70
C GLY A 194 -7.70 -17.33 -19.89
N ASN A 195 -8.68 -16.45 -20.13
CA ASN A 195 -8.82 -15.20 -19.39
C ASN A 195 -9.66 -15.39 -18.12
N LEU A 196 -9.28 -14.72 -17.04
CA LEU A 196 -10.07 -14.69 -15.81
C LEU A 196 -11.25 -13.70 -15.94
N VAL A 197 -12.47 -14.22 -15.95
CA VAL A 197 -13.71 -13.45 -16.05
C VAL A 197 -14.48 -13.53 -14.72
N PRO A 198 -14.94 -12.39 -14.16
CA PRO A 198 -15.78 -12.39 -12.97
C PRO A 198 -17.22 -12.81 -13.36
N ILE A 199 -17.70 -13.90 -12.77
CA ILE A 199 -19.11 -14.29 -12.86
C ILE A 199 -19.82 -14.04 -11.52
N PRO A 200 -21.06 -13.55 -11.51
CA PRO A 200 -21.84 -13.42 -10.28
C PRO A 200 -21.91 -14.76 -9.54
N ALA A 201 -21.44 -14.78 -8.30
CA ALA A 201 -21.54 -15.95 -7.45
C ALA A 201 -23.03 -16.18 -7.10
N PRO A 202 -23.52 -17.43 -7.13
CA PRO A 202 -24.88 -17.73 -6.71
C PRO A 202 -25.11 -17.19 -5.30
N ARG A 203 -26.18 -16.41 -5.10
CA ARG A 203 -26.56 -15.97 -3.77
C ARG A 203 -26.78 -17.20 -2.90
N VAL A 204 -25.99 -17.33 -1.82
CA VAL A 204 -26.17 -18.39 -0.84
C VAL A 204 -27.56 -18.22 -0.24
N ARG A 205 -28.52 -19.00 -0.73
CA ARG A 205 -29.81 -19.12 -0.07
C ARG A 205 -29.54 -19.92 1.18
N HIS A 206 -29.58 -19.27 2.35
CA HIS A 206 -29.67 -19.99 3.60
C HIS A 206 -30.96 -20.83 3.56
N ALA A 207 -30.84 -22.11 3.19
CA ALA A 207 -31.91 -23.07 3.36
C ALA A 207 -32.19 -23.09 4.86
N GLY A 208 -33.37 -22.60 5.26
CA GLY A 208 -33.70 -22.40 6.66
C GLY A 208 -33.46 -23.68 7.46
N MET A 209 -32.40 -23.70 8.27
CA MET A 209 -32.34 -24.58 9.42
C MET A 209 -33.32 -24.01 10.43
N ALA A 210 -34.51 -24.60 10.49
CA ALA A 210 -35.40 -24.43 11.62
C ALA A 210 -34.69 -25.04 12.83
N TYR A 211 -34.25 -24.19 13.76
CA TYR A 211 -33.81 -24.57 15.09
C TYR A 211 -35.00 -24.55 16.05
#